data_AF-A0A7S3UGP5-F1
#
_entry.id   AF-A0A7S3UGP5-F1
#
_cell.length_a   1.000
_cell.length_b   1.000
_cell.length_c   1.000
_cell.angle_alpha   90.00
_cell.angle_beta   90.00
_cell.angle_gamma   90.00
#
_symmetry.space_group_name_H-M   'P 1'
#
loop_
_entity.id
_entity.type
_entity.pdbx_description
1 polymer ?
#
loop_
_entity_poly.entity_id
_entity_poly.type
_entity_poly.pdbx_seq_one_letter_code
_entity_poly.pdbx_strand_id
1 'polypeptide(L)'
;FDCDGVIWKGDSVIPGVPETLDFLREQGKRLIFVTNNSTKSRAGYVKKFTSLGLNVKPEEVFSSSFAAAGYLEQSDFPKDKKVYVIGEVGIIEELEMAGIQAIGGPADSDKKVELKPGEKLLQDKNV
;
A
#
# COMPACT_ATOMS: atom_id res chain seq x y z
N PHE A 1 6.15 -14.67 1.34
CA PHE A 1 5.73 -15.00 -0.04
C PHE A 1 5.52 -13.71 -0.79
N ASP A 2 6.03 -13.61 -2.02
CA ASP A 2 5.48 -12.65 -2.97
C ASP A 2 4.01 -13.02 -3.27
N CYS A 3 3.25 -12.10 -3.83
CA CYS A 3 1.81 -12.20 -3.98
C CYS A 3 1.37 -12.53 -5.41
N ASP A 4 1.60 -11.62 -6.35
CA ASP A 4 1.14 -11.78 -7.73
C ASP A 4 2.07 -12.72 -8.51
N GLY A 5 1.51 -13.74 -9.13
CA GLY A 5 2.26 -14.84 -9.75
C GLY A 5 2.76 -15.92 -8.78
N VAL A 6 2.53 -15.77 -7.47
CA VAL A 6 2.94 -16.75 -6.43
C VAL A 6 1.75 -17.27 -5.61
N ILE A 7 0.91 -16.38 -5.10
CA ILE A 7 -0.33 -16.73 -4.39
C ILE A 7 -1.51 -16.77 -5.36
N TRP A 8 -1.59 -15.78 -6.25
CA TRP A 8 -2.67 -15.66 -7.23
C TRP A 8 -2.13 -15.28 -8.61
N LYS A 9 -2.98 -15.43 -9.62
CA LYS A 9 -2.80 -14.84 -10.94
C LYS A 9 -4.09 -14.15 -11.33
N GLY A 10 -4.08 -12.82 -11.38
CA GLY A 10 -5.31 -12.02 -11.52
C GLY A 10 -6.25 -12.21 -10.32
N ASP A 11 -7.42 -12.77 -10.59
CA ASP A 11 -8.50 -13.01 -9.62
C ASP A 11 -8.64 -14.49 -9.22
N SER A 12 -7.64 -15.32 -9.53
CA SER A 12 -7.64 -16.76 -9.20
C SER A 12 -6.43 -17.15 -8.36
N VAL A 13 -6.66 -17.96 -7.34
CA VAL A 13 -5.59 -18.55 -6.52
C VAL A 13 -4.83 -19.58 -7.34
N ILE A 14 -3.51 -19.64 -7.15
CA ILE A 14 -2.68 -20.66 -7.79
C ILE A 14 -2.93 -22.01 -7.10
N PRO A 15 -3.16 -23.11 -7.86
CA PRO A 15 -3.44 -24.43 -7.27
C PRO A 15 -2.37 -24.88 -6.27
N GLY A 16 -2.78 -25.46 -5.14
CA GLY A 16 -1.88 -25.92 -4.08
C GLY A 16 -1.49 -24.84 -3.06
N VAL A 17 -1.80 -23.56 -3.31
CA VAL A 17 -1.49 -22.48 -2.37
C VAL A 17 -2.24 -22.62 -1.05
N PRO A 18 -3.57 -22.79 -1.00
CA PRO A 18 -4.28 -22.93 0.28
C PRO A 18 -3.70 -24.06 1.13
N GLU A 19 -3.49 -25.23 0.54
CA GLU A 19 -2.96 -26.42 1.21
C GLU A 19 -1.53 -26.18 1.73
N THR A 20 -0.70 -25.47 0.95
CA THR A 20 0.67 -25.12 1.35
C THR A 20 0.68 -24.14 2.53
N LEU A 21 -0.18 -23.13 2.51
CA LEU A 21 -0.25 -22.13 3.58
C LEU A 21 -0.74 -22.77 4.89
N ASP A 22 -1.76 -23.63 4.81
CA ASP A 22 -2.28 -24.35 5.97
C ASP A 22 -1.25 -25.33 6.54
N PHE A 23 -0.58 -26.10 5.68
CA PHE A 23 0.52 -26.98 6.10
C PHE A 23 1.62 -26.21 6.84
N LEU A 24 2.05 -25.04 6.33
CA LEU A 24 3.07 -24.24 7.00
C LEU A 24 2.60 -23.71 8.36
N ARG A 25 1.32 -23.34 8.49
CA ARG A 25 0.72 -22.91 9.77
C ARG A 25 0.65 -24.06 10.77
N GLU A 26 0.27 -25.26 10.34
CA GLU A 26 0.28 -26.46 11.17
C GLU A 26 1.68 -26.81 11.68
N GLN A 27 2.71 -26.52 10.88
CA GLN A 27 4.12 -26.64 11.28
C GLN A 27 4.61 -25.47 12.18
N GLY A 28 3.70 -24.62 12.66
CA GLY A 28 4.01 -23.48 13.53
C GLY A 28 4.79 -22.36 12.84
N LYS A 29 4.78 -22.29 11.49
CA LYS A 29 5.48 -21.25 10.75
C LYS A 29 4.64 -19.97 10.71
N ARG A 30 5.30 -18.83 10.91
CA ARG A 30 4.71 -17.52 10.68
C ARG A 30 4.77 -17.20 9.20
N LEU A 31 3.62 -16.82 8.63
CA LEU A 31 3.51 -16.41 7.24
C LEU A 31 3.60 -14.89 7.14
N ILE A 32 4.33 -14.41 6.13
CA ILE A 32 4.38 -12.99 5.75
C ILE A 32 4.24 -12.92 4.24
N PHE A 33 3.34 -12.08 3.77
CA PHE A 33 3.03 -11.81 2.37
C PHE A 33 3.56 -10.43 2.01
N VAL A 34 4.42 -10.36 1.01
CA VAL A 34 5.13 -9.14 0.61
C VAL A 34 4.70 -8.78 -0.80
N THR A 35 4.39 -7.51 -1.05
CA THR A 35 4.02 -7.05 -2.39
C THR A 35 4.52 -5.63 -2.64
N ASN A 36 5.01 -5.38 -3.85
CA ASN A 36 5.44 -4.04 -4.25
C ASN A 36 4.28 -3.16 -4.75
N ASN A 37 3.07 -3.70 -4.85
CA ASN A 37 1.92 -2.98 -5.34
C ASN A 37 1.33 -2.10 -4.22
N SER A 38 1.26 -0.78 -4.48
CA SER A 38 0.82 0.26 -3.54
C SER A 38 -0.63 0.69 -3.75
N THR A 39 -1.37 0.06 -4.67
CA THR A 39 -2.75 0.45 -5.00
C THR A 39 -3.71 0.22 -3.85
N LYS A 40 -3.43 -0.77 -3.00
CA LYS A 40 -4.27 -1.18 -1.87
C LYS A 40 -3.51 -1.02 -0.55
N SER A 41 -4.23 -0.65 0.49
CA SER A 41 -3.74 -0.75 1.87
C SER A 41 -3.67 -2.21 2.30
N ARG A 42 -3.07 -2.48 3.46
CA ARG A 42 -3.09 -3.80 4.09
C ARG A 42 -4.52 -4.30 4.30
N ALA A 43 -5.44 -3.43 4.70
CA ALA A 43 -6.86 -3.77 4.81
C ALA A 43 -7.46 -4.16 3.44
N GLY A 44 -7.10 -3.44 2.38
CA GLY A 44 -7.48 -3.79 1.00
C GLY A 44 -6.94 -5.15 0.56
N TYR A 45 -5.69 -5.47 0.90
CA TYR A 45 -5.11 -6.78 0.62
C TYR A 45 -5.77 -7.91 1.39
N VAL A 46 -6.06 -7.72 2.69
CA VAL A 46 -6.80 -8.71 3.48
C VAL A 46 -8.14 -9.03 2.84
N LYS A 47 -8.89 -8.01 2.36
CA LYS A 47 -10.14 -8.25 1.61
C LYS A 47 -9.91 -9.08 0.35
N LYS A 48 -8.82 -8.84 -0.39
CA LYS A 48 -8.44 -9.64 -1.57
C LYS A 48 -8.11 -11.09 -1.20
N PHE A 49 -7.34 -11.32 -0.14
CA PHE A 49 -7.06 -12.67 0.35
C PHE A 49 -8.37 -13.39 0.73
N THR A 50 -9.25 -12.72 1.47
CA THR A 50 -10.55 -13.28 1.87
C THR A 50 -11.43 -13.61 0.66
N SER A 51 -11.49 -12.74 -0.37
CA SER A 51 -12.26 -13.04 -1.59
C SER A 51 -11.70 -14.24 -2.37
N LEU A 52 -10.42 -14.54 -2.16
CA LEU A 52 -9.74 -15.69 -2.73
C LEU A 52 -9.85 -16.95 -1.85
N GLY A 53 -10.60 -16.90 -0.74
CA GLY A 53 -10.76 -18.01 0.20
C GLY A 53 -9.58 -18.22 1.14
N LEU A 54 -8.65 -17.26 1.21
CA LEU A 54 -7.46 -17.34 2.05
C LEU A 54 -7.66 -16.48 3.31
N ASN A 55 -7.55 -17.09 4.48
CA ASN A 55 -7.57 -16.36 5.74
C ASN A 55 -6.18 -15.78 6.03
N VAL A 56 -6.04 -14.45 5.96
CA VAL A 56 -4.79 -13.72 6.20
C VAL A 56 -5.08 -12.53 7.10
N LYS A 57 -4.24 -12.31 8.10
CA LYS A 57 -4.36 -11.18 9.02
C LYS A 57 -3.62 -9.94 8.49
N PRO A 58 -4.05 -8.71 8.82
CA PRO A 58 -3.37 -7.49 8.38
C PRO A 58 -1.86 -7.46 8.71
N GLU A 59 -1.46 -8.00 9.87
CA GLU A 59 -0.07 -8.09 10.32
C GLU A 59 0.78 -9.11 9.55
N GLU A 60 0.16 -9.96 8.73
CA GLU A 60 0.85 -10.86 7.82
C GLU A 60 1.11 -10.19 6.46
N VAL A 61 0.58 -8.99 6.19
CA VAL A 61 0.72 -8.30 4.90
C VAL A 61 1.72 -7.14 4.99
N PHE A 62 2.70 -7.15 4.10
CA PHE A 62 3.73 -6.13 3.97
C PHE A 62 3.73 -5.57 2.54
N SER A 63 2.97 -4.50 2.33
CA SER A 63 2.93 -3.78 1.05
C SER A 63 3.99 -2.69 0.97
N SER A 64 4.33 -2.26 -0.24
CA SER A 64 5.16 -1.07 -0.46
C SER A 64 4.55 0.20 0.13
N SER A 65 3.22 0.33 0.14
CA SER A 65 2.52 1.42 0.80
C SER A 65 2.76 1.46 2.31
N PHE A 66 2.65 0.31 2.97
CA PHE A 66 2.94 0.18 4.39
C PHE A 66 4.42 0.45 4.70
N ALA A 67 5.32 -0.07 3.86
CA ALA A 67 6.76 0.16 3.99
C ALA A 67 7.12 1.65 3.90
N ALA A 68 6.51 2.39 2.95
CA ALA A 68 6.73 3.82 2.78
C ALA A 68 6.22 4.64 3.98
N ALA A 69 5.02 4.32 4.49
CA ALA A 69 4.48 4.98 5.68
C ALA A 69 5.36 4.71 6.92
N GLY A 70 5.75 3.46 7.14
CA GLY A 70 6.64 3.08 8.24
C GLY A 70 8.04 3.70 8.13
N TYR A 71 8.57 3.88 6.91
CA TYR A 71 9.84 4.58 6.71
C TYR A 71 9.75 6.05 7.15
N LEU A 72 8.70 6.77 6.77
CA LEU A 72 8.51 8.16 7.18
C LEU A 72 8.31 8.29 8.69
N GLU A 73 7.55 7.38 9.29
CA GLU A 73 7.38 7.31 10.74
C GLU A 73 8.73 7.13 11.46
N GLN A 74 9.60 6.24 10.97
CA GLN A 74 10.93 5.99 11.54
C GLN A 74 11.95 7.10 11.27
N SER A 75 11.72 7.93 10.25
CA SER A 75 12.61 9.01 9.85
C SER A 75 12.38 10.32 10.61
N ASP A 76 11.53 10.32 11.65
CA ASP A 76 11.12 11.51 12.41
C ASP A 76 10.53 12.61 11.51
N PHE A 77 9.65 12.20 10.58
CA PHE A 77 9.01 13.14 9.66
C PHE A 77 8.21 14.21 10.43
N PRO A 78 8.37 15.52 10.13
CA PRO A 78 7.72 16.58 10.89
C PRO A 78 6.19 16.49 10.82
N LYS A 79 5.53 16.52 11.99
CA LYS A 79 4.07 16.35 12.10
C LYS A 79 3.25 17.50 11.53
N ASP A 80 3.87 18.67 11.35
CA ASP A 80 3.28 19.86 10.71
C ASP A 80 3.44 19.86 9.19
N LYS A 81 4.15 18.87 8.63
CA LYS A 81 4.37 18.71 7.19
C LYS A 81 3.42 17.70 6.58
N LYS A 82 3.25 17.82 5.26
CA LYS A 82 2.36 16.98 4.46
C LYS A 82 3.14 16.23 3.40
N VAL A 83 2.69 15.04 3.07
CA VAL A 83 3.20 14.25 1.95
C VAL A 83 2.30 14.45 0.74
N TYR A 84 2.88 14.86 -0.38
CA TYR A 84 2.18 14.85 -1.66
C TYR A 84 2.28 13.45 -2.28
N VAL A 85 1.13 12.80 -2.45
CA VAL A 85 1.03 11.42 -2.93
C VAL A 85 0.84 11.39 -4.44
N ILE A 86 1.69 10.61 -5.12
CA ILE A 86 1.47 10.14 -6.49
C ILE A 86 1.19 8.65 -6.41
N GLY A 87 -0.08 8.27 -6.48
CA GLY A 87 -0.53 6.90 -6.28
C GLY A 87 -2.02 6.82 -6.03
N GLU A 88 -2.49 5.64 -5.63
CA GLU A 88 -3.91 5.40 -5.33
C GLU A 88 -4.22 5.48 -3.83
N VAL A 89 -5.46 5.17 -3.47
CA VAL A 89 -5.99 5.23 -2.10
C VAL A 89 -5.16 4.43 -1.09
N GLY A 90 -4.53 3.32 -1.51
CA GLY A 90 -3.81 2.43 -0.62
C GLY A 90 -2.64 3.05 0.14
N ILE A 91 -1.89 3.96 -0.49
CA ILE A 91 -0.78 4.67 0.20
C ILE A 91 -1.30 5.79 1.11
N ILE A 92 -2.41 6.44 0.73
CA ILE A 92 -3.05 7.48 1.56
C ILE A 92 -3.51 6.89 2.88
N GLU A 93 -4.24 5.77 2.82
CA GLU A 93 -4.74 5.08 4.03
C GLU A 93 -3.59 4.63 4.95
N GLU A 94 -2.47 4.14 4.41
CA GLU A 94 -1.30 3.75 5.21
C GLU A 94 -0.60 4.95 5.86
N LEU A 95 -0.48 6.08 5.16
CA LEU A 95 0.06 7.32 5.72
C LEU A 95 -0.82 7.88 6.84
N GLU A 96 -2.14 7.88 6.64
CA GLU A 96 -3.10 8.32 7.65
C GLU A 96 -3.05 7.43 8.91
N MET A 97 -2.94 6.10 8.73
CA MET A 97 -2.76 5.17 9.85
C MET A 97 -1.45 5.41 10.62
N ALA A 98 -0.40 5.91 9.96
CA ALA A 98 0.86 6.32 10.58
C ALA A 98 0.80 7.75 11.17
N GLY A 99 -0.36 8.42 11.11
CA GLY A 99 -0.53 9.79 11.61
C GLY A 99 0.11 10.87 10.73
N ILE A 100 0.42 10.55 9.47
CA ILE A 100 1.04 11.46 8.51
C ILE A 100 -0.04 12.03 7.61
N GLN A 101 -0.08 13.36 7.51
CA GLN A 101 -1.03 14.05 6.62
C GLN A 101 -0.61 13.86 5.16
N ALA A 102 -1.53 13.35 4.35
CA ALA A 102 -1.34 13.17 2.91
C ALA A 102 -2.26 14.11 2.11
N ILE A 103 -1.78 14.55 0.95
CA ILE A 103 -2.55 15.30 -0.06
C ILE A 103 -2.25 14.71 -1.45
N GLY A 104 -3.07 15.02 -2.45
CA GLY A 104 -2.89 14.50 -3.81
C GLY A 104 -3.57 13.15 -4.04
N GLY A 105 -2.91 12.27 -4.80
CA GLY A 105 -3.44 10.96 -5.18
C GLY A 105 -4.72 11.03 -6.03
N PRO A 106 -5.73 10.18 -5.79
CA PRO A 106 -6.97 10.18 -6.57
C PRO A 106 -7.73 11.50 -6.55
N ALA A 107 -7.61 12.31 -5.49
CA ALA A 107 -8.25 13.62 -5.41
C ALA A 107 -7.71 14.62 -6.45
N ASP A 108 -6.52 14.37 -6.98
CA ASP A 108 -5.84 15.22 -7.96
C ASP A 108 -5.86 14.62 -9.37
N SER A 109 -6.53 13.49 -9.62
CA SER A 109 -6.49 12.77 -10.90
C SER A 109 -6.96 13.58 -12.10
N ASP A 110 -7.90 14.50 -11.88
CA ASP A 110 -8.48 15.34 -12.93
C ASP A 110 -7.83 16.72 -13.02
N LYS A 111 -6.86 17.03 -12.15
CA LYS A 111 -6.17 18.32 -12.19
C LYS A 111 -5.32 18.40 -13.44
N LYS A 112 -5.54 19.47 -14.21
CA LYS A 112 -4.74 19.81 -15.38
C LYS A 112 -3.95 21.06 -15.08
N VAL A 113 -2.65 21.03 -15.39
CA VAL A 113 -1.79 22.19 -15.31
C VAL A 113 -1.56 22.70 -16.73
N GLU A 114 -1.99 23.91 -17.03
CA GLU A 114 -1.55 24.61 -18.23
C GLU A 114 -0.18 25.22 -17.95
N LEU A 115 0.85 24.75 -18.66
CA LEU A 115 2.20 25.28 -18.53
C LEU A 115 2.48 26.25 -19.69
N LYS A 116 2.70 27.53 -19.39
CA LYS A 116 3.11 28.52 -20.40
C LYS A 116 4.62 28.80 -20.31
N PRO A 117 5.32 29.01 -21.45
CA PRO A 117 6.72 29.42 -21.42
C PRO A 117 6.94 30.67 -20.57
N GLY A 118 7.85 30.60 -19.59
CA GLY A 118 8.15 31.71 -18.68
C GLY A 118 7.22 31.84 -17.46
N GLU A 119 6.23 30.96 -17.31
CA GLU A 119 5.34 30.95 -16.15
C GLU A 119 6.06 30.44 -14.89
N LYS A 120 5.96 31.20 -13.80
CA LYS A 120 6.57 30.85 -12.52
C LYS A 120 5.56 30.09 -11.66
N LEU A 121 5.82 28.81 -11.41
CA LEU A 121 5.09 28.04 -10.41
C LEU A 121 5.55 28.48 -9.01
N LEU A 122 4.60 28.97 -8.21
CA LEU A 122 4.88 29.31 -6.82
C LEU A 122 4.89 28.02 -6.00
N GLN A 123 6.02 27.77 -5.31
CA GLN A 123 6.09 26.69 -4.33
C GLN A 123 5.17 27.00 -3.16
N ASP A 124 4.32 26.05 -2.78
CA ASP A 124 3.59 26.12 -1.52
C ASP A 124 4.60 26.03 -0.37
N LYS A 125 4.67 27.05 0.48
CA LYS A 125 5.58 27.10 1.63
C LYS A 125 5.18 26.13 2.75
N ASN A 126 3.96 25.62 2.69
CA ASN A 126 3.38 24.71 3.67
C ASN A 126 3.47 23.23 3.27
N VAL A 127 3.99 22.93 2.08
CA VAL A 127 4.35 21.55 1.67
C VAL A 127 5.81 21.30 2.00
#